data_AF-A0A8T0NL84-F1
#
_entry.id   AF-A0A8T0NL84-F1
#
_cell.length_a   1.000
_cell.length_b   1.000
_cell.length_c   1.000
_cell.angle_alpha   90.00
_cell.angle_beta   90.00
_cell.angle_gamma   90.00
#
_symmetry.space_group_name_H-M   'P 1'
#
loop_
_entity.id
_entity.type
_entity.pdbx_description
1 polymer ?
#
loop_
_entity_poly.entity_id
_entity_poly.type
_entity_poly.pdbx_seq_one_letter_code
_entity_poly.pdbx_strand_id
1 'polypeptide(L)'
;MAYVFTFWVCFMLYKEYSNVAFMRLHFLASQKRCADQFTVIVRNIPRISSHSTSETVDEFFRRNHPDHYLGQQPVYNANRYAKLVKKRERLQNWLDYYQLKFERHPEKRLTRRTGCLGFCGREVDQIDYYRARISELERKMASERQKVLNDPKAIMPVSFVTFDSRWGAAVCAQTQQSKNPTQWLTDWAPEPRDVYWQNLAIPFFSLSIRRFLISAAVFALVFFYMIPIAFVQSLANLEGLEKVAPFLRPVIEVNVVKSFLQGFLPGLALKIFLYILPTVLMIMSKVEGYVSLSSLERRTASKYYYFMLVNVFLGSIIAGTAFEQLYAFLHQPPTQIPRTIGVAIPMKATFFMTYIMVDGWAGIANEILRVKPLVIYHLKNMFIVKTERDRERAMDPGSIGLGENLPSLQLYFLLGLVYAVVTPLLLPFIIIFFAFAFLVYRHQVRYSD
;
A
#
# COMPACT_ATOMS: atom_id res chain seq x y z
N MET A 1 -10.60 -37.38 4.50
CA MET A 1 -10.10 -36.32 3.57
C MET A 1 -9.77 -35.03 4.28
N ALA A 2 -10.72 -34.34 4.94
CA ALA A 2 -10.45 -33.06 5.62
C ALA A 2 -9.26 -33.11 6.61
N TYR A 3 -9.22 -34.09 7.52
CA TYR A 3 -8.10 -34.27 8.45
C TYR A 3 -6.74 -34.44 7.77
N VAL A 4 -6.70 -35.19 6.65
CA VAL A 4 -5.47 -35.42 5.89
C VAL A 4 -4.98 -34.12 5.25
N PHE A 5 -5.89 -33.34 4.64
CA PHE A 5 -5.56 -32.02 4.09
C PHE A 5 -5.06 -31.06 5.16
N THR A 6 -5.78 -30.94 6.28
CA THR A 6 -5.38 -30.05 7.37
C THR A 6 -4.02 -30.45 7.94
N PHE A 7 -3.81 -31.74 8.23
CA PHE A 7 -2.53 -32.24 8.72
C PHE A 7 -1.38 -31.94 7.75
N TRP A 8 -1.57 -32.23 6.47
CA TRP A 8 -0.56 -31.97 5.44
C TRP A 8 -0.22 -30.49 5.29
N VAL A 9 -1.24 -29.63 5.27
CA VAL A 9 -1.06 -28.17 5.17
C VAL A 9 -0.34 -27.63 6.41
N CYS A 10 -0.75 -28.05 7.62
CA CYS A 10 -0.06 -27.66 8.86
C CYS A 10 1.40 -28.13 8.88
N PHE A 11 1.67 -29.37 8.45
CA PHE A 11 3.02 -29.91 8.36
C PHE A 11 3.89 -29.11 7.36
N MET A 12 3.36 -28.81 6.17
CA MET A 12 4.07 -28.00 5.18
C MET A 12 4.31 -26.58 5.68
N LEU A 13 3.33 -25.93 6.30
CA LEU A 13 3.50 -24.60 6.89
C LEU A 13 4.54 -24.59 7.99
N TYR A 14 4.57 -25.62 8.85
CA TYR A 14 5.60 -25.78 9.87
C TYR A 14 7.01 -25.88 9.27
N LYS A 15 7.17 -26.74 8.25
CA LYS A 15 8.45 -26.93 7.55
C LYS A 15 8.92 -25.64 6.85
N GLU A 16 8.02 -24.97 6.12
CA GLU A 16 8.34 -23.73 5.42
C GLU A 16 8.63 -22.58 6.40
N TYR A 17 7.88 -22.49 7.51
CA TYR A 17 8.15 -21.50 8.55
C TYR A 17 9.54 -21.70 9.16
N SER A 18 9.91 -22.95 9.46
CA SER A 18 11.25 -23.28 9.95
C SER A 18 12.34 -22.91 8.94
N ASN A 19 12.12 -23.19 7.65
CA ASN A 19 13.07 -22.86 6.59
C ASN A 19 13.24 -21.33 6.42
N VAL A 20 12.14 -20.58 6.37
CA VAL A 20 12.16 -19.12 6.29
C VAL A 20 12.80 -18.50 7.53
N ALA A 21 12.53 -19.03 8.72
CA ALA A 21 13.18 -18.60 9.95
C ALA A 21 14.69 -18.81 9.90
N PHE A 22 15.14 -19.98 9.43
CA PHE A 22 16.56 -20.27 9.25
C PHE A 22 17.21 -19.34 8.22
N MET A 23 16.61 -19.16 7.04
CA MET A 23 17.09 -18.23 6.02
C MET A 23 17.17 -16.78 6.55
N ARG A 24 16.18 -16.34 7.34
CA ARG A 24 16.17 -15.02 7.96
C ARG A 24 17.31 -14.86 8.96
N LEU A 25 17.53 -15.84 9.83
CA LEU A 25 18.63 -15.78 10.82
C LEU A 25 19.99 -15.77 10.13
N HIS A 26 20.19 -16.61 9.11
CA HIS A 26 21.41 -16.62 8.31
C HIS A 26 21.62 -15.27 7.58
N PHE A 27 20.57 -14.74 6.97
CA PHE A 27 20.62 -13.43 6.31
C PHE A 27 21.04 -12.32 7.30
N LEU A 28 20.38 -12.24 8.46
CA LEU A 28 20.70 -11.24 9.49
C LEU A 28 22.14 -11.35 10.02
N ALA A 29 22.67 -12.57 10.14
CA ALA A 29 24.06 -12.79 10.55
C ALA A 29 25.06 -12.34 9.46
N SER A 30 24.73 -12.57 8.19
CA SER A 30 25.57 -12.21 7.03
C SER A 30 25.46 -10.74 6.59
N GLN A 31 24.44 -10.02 7.07
CA GLN A 31 24.13 -8.68 6.62
C GLN A 31 25.26 -7.69 6.97
N LYS A 32 25.57 -6.81 6.02
CA LYS A 32 26.50 -5.70 6.23
C LYS A 32 25.99 -4.77 7.34
N ARG A 33 26.90 -3.95 7.88
CA ARG A 33 26.54 -2.93 8.87
C ARG A 33 25.59 -1.92 8.22
N CYS A 34 24.37 -1.84 8.76
CA CYS A 34 23.34 -0.90 8.36
C CYS A 34 22.90 -0.10 9.60
N ALA A 35 22.45 1.15 9.42
CA ALA A 35 22.17 2.06 10.53
C ALA A 35 20.97 1.62 11.41
N ASP A 36 20.03 0.89 10.83
CA ASP A 36 18.86 0.28 11.49
C ASP A 36 19.24 -0.67 12.64
N GLN A 37 20.40 -1.34 12.52
CA GLN A 37 20.87 -2.30 13.54
C GLN A 37 21.41 -1.63 14.80
N PHE A 38 21.78 -0.34 14.72
CA PHE A 38 22.41 0.43 15.80
C PHE A 38 21.51 1.54 16.33
N THR A 39 20.39 1.80 15.66
CA THR A 39 19.53 2.95 15.94
C THR A 39 18.17 2.48 16.44
N VAL A 40 17.71 3.11 17.51
CA VAL A 40 16.39 2.92 18.11
C VAL A 40 15.61 4.21 17.97
N ILE A 41 14.35 4.12 17.56
CA ILE A 41 13.46 5.27 17.58
C ILE A 41 12.76 5.35 18.93
N VAL A 42 12.88 6.50 19.59
CA VAL A 42 12.27 6.80 20.88
C VAL A 42 11.11 7.75 20.65
N ARG A 43 9.92 7.38 21.11
CA ARG A 43 8.67 8.13 20.93
C ARG A 43 8.04 8.48 22.27
N ASN A 44 7.23 9.55 22.27
CA ASN A 44 6.53 10.07 23.43
C ASN A 44 7.47 10.42 24.60
N ILE A 45 8.50 11.18 24.28
CA ILE A 45 9.44 11.74 25.26
C ILE A 45 8.68 12.76 26.13
N PRO A 46 8.75 12.65 27.47
CA PRO A 46 8.09 13.60 28.37
C PRO A 46 8.72 14.98 28.23
N ARG A 47 7.89 16.03 28.21
CA ARG A 47 8.36 17.42 28.21
C ARG A 47 8.60 17.87 29.65
N ILE A 48 9.86 18.06 30.00
CA ILE A 48 10.27 18.63 31.29
C ILE A 48 10.52 20.12 31.05
N SER A 49 9.90 21.00 31.85
CA SER A 49 9.90 22.44 31.62
C SER A 49 11.28 23.12 31.75
N SER A 50 12.24 22.44 32.37
CA SER A 50 13.59 22.98 32.64
C SER A 50 14.63 22.64 31.58
N HIS A 51 14.42 21.62 30.75
CA HIS A 51 15.43 21.11 29.81
C HIS A 51 14.93 21.08 28.37
N SER A 52 15.86 21.21 27.42
CA SER A 52 15.55 20.90 26.03
C SER A 52 15.20 19.41 25.89
N THR A 53 14.35 19.05 24.93
CA THR A 53 14.02 17.64 24.66
C THR A 53 15.28 16.83 24.36
N SER A 54 16.28 17.46 23.72
CA SER A 54 17.58 16.84 23.47
C SER A 54 18.29 16.54 24.80
N GLU A 55 18.54 17.53 25.64
CA GLU A 55 19.19 17.32 26.95
C GLU A 55 18.51 16.24 27.79
N THR A 56 17.18 16.22 27.79
CA THR A 56 16.39 15.22 28.53
C THR A 56 16.69 13.79 28.06
N VAL A 57 16.81 13.58 26.74
CA VAL A 57 17.14 12.27 26.16
C VAL A 57 18.61 11.92 26.43
N ASP A 58 19.53 12.87 26.27
CA ASP A 58 20.95 12.65 26.55
C ASP A 58 21.17 12.24 28.01
N GLU A 59 20.55 12.95 28.96
CA GLU A 59 20.65 12.63 30.38
C GLU A 59 20.04 11.26 30.70
N PHE A 60 18.87 10.95 30.13
CA PHE A 60 18.18 9.68 30.34
C PHE A 60 19.03 8.49 29.85
N PHE A 61 19.55 8.55 28.63
CA PHE A 61 20.31 7.45 28.06
C PHE A 61 21.73 7.34 28.61
N ARG A 62 22.39 8.44 28.96
CA ARG A 62 23.67 8.38 29.69
C ARG A 62 23.54 7.75 31.07
N ARG A 63 22.41 7.98 31.75
CA ARG A 63 22.16 7.39 33.07
C ARG A 63 21.81 5.91 33.00
N ASN A 64 21.00 5.50 32.03
CA ASN A 64 20.48 4.13 31.94
C ASN A 64 21.33 3.19 31.07
N HIS A 65 22.04 3.73 30.08
CA HIS A 65 22.88 2.98 29.12
C HIS A 65 24.26 3.65 28.94
N PRO A 66 25.04 3.86 30.02
CA PRO A 66 26.27 4.65 29.99
C PRO A 66 27.33 4.13 29.00
N ASP A 67 27.48 2.80 28.92
CA ASP A 67 28.59 2.18 28.18
C ASP A 67 28.34 2.11 26.67
N HIS A 68 27.08 2.15 26.25
CA HIS A 68 26.69 1.88 24.86
C HIS A 68 26.12 3.09 24.13
N TYR A 69 25.74 4.16 24.84
CA TYR A 69 25.12 5.34 24.25
C TYR A 69 26.15 6.17 23.45
N LEU A 70 25.93 6.32 22.14
CA LEU A 70 26.76 7.19 21.29
C LEU A 70 26.21 8.60 21.19
N GLY A 71 24.90 8.72 20.99
CA GLY A 71 24.27 10.01 20.76
C GLY A 71 22.86 9.88 20.22
N GLN A 72 22.27 11.03 19.91
CA GLN A 72 20.91 11.11 19.43
C GLN A 72 20.74 12.12 18.30
N GLN A 73 19.65 11.97 17.57
CA GLN A 73 19.19 12.90 16.57
C GLN A 73 17.71 13.22 16.83
N PRO A 74 17.39 14.42 17.37
CA PRO A 74 16.02 14.83 17.57
C PRO A 74 15.30 15.04 16.24
N VAL A 75 13.99 14.76 16.23
CA VAL A 75 13.13 14.93 15.06
C VAL A 75 12.46 16.31 15.09
N TYR A 76 12.60 17.05 14.00
CA TYR A 76 12.00 18.36 13.82
C TYR A 76 10.78 18.30 12.88
N ASN A 77 9.78 19.13 13.13
CA ASN A 77 8.63 19.28 12.25
C ASN A 77 9.00 20.10 10.99
N ALA A 78 9.61 19.43 10.01
CA ALA A 78 10.07 20.03 8.76
C ALA A 78 9.06 19.92 7.60
N ASN A 79 7.77 19.68 7.87
CA ASN A 79 6.77 19.43 6.82
C ASN A 79 6.64 20.57 5.80
N ARG A 80 6.69 21.83 6.26
CA ARG A 80 6.65 23.00 5.38
C ARG A 80 7.93 23.14 4.57
N TYR A 81 9.08 22.89 5.19
CA TYR A 81 10.39 22.90 4.54
C TYR A 81 10.45 21.83 3.43
N ALA A 82 10.02 20.60 3.72
CA ALA A 82 9.95 19.51 2.74
C ALA A 82 9.07 19.85 1.51
N LYS A 83 7.94 20.54 1.72
CA LYS A 83 7.11 21.06 0.61
C LYS A 83 7.85 22.08 -0.25
N LEU A 84 8.66 22.95 0.36
CA LEU A 84 9.49 23.93 -0.37
C LEU A 84 10.61 23.25 -1.16
N VAL A 85 11.29 22.25 -0.58
CA VAL A 85 12.32 21.44 -1.27
C VAL A 85 11.73 20.81 -2.53
N LYS A 86 10.59 20.12 -2.41
CA LYS A 86 9.90 19.49 -3.56
C LYS A 86 9.50 20.51 -4.63
N LYS A 87 9.14 21.72 -4.23
CA LYS A 87 8.82 22.82 -5.16
C LYS A 87 10.07 23.34 -5.86
N ARG A 88 11.20 23.47 -5.14
CA ARG A 88 12.51 23.84 -5.72
C ARG A 88 12.96 22.83 -6.75
N GLU A 89 12.92 21.53 -6.44
CA GLU A 89 13.28 20.46 -7.38
C GLU A 89 12.46 20.54 -8.68
N ARG A 90 11.13 20.74 -8.58
CA ARG A 90 10.28 20.91 -9.77
C ARG A 90 10.71 22.11 -10.62
N LEU A 91 11.06 23.23 -10.01
CA LEU A 91 11.50 24.42 -10.74
C LEU A 91 12.91 24.25 -11.32
N GLN A 92 13.78 23.51 -10.62
CA GLN A 92 15.10 23.15 -11.13
C GLN A 92 14.97 22.32 -12.41
N ASN A 93 14.07 21.34 -12.45
CA ASN A 93 13.82 20.56 -13.66
C ASN A 93 13.35 21.43 -14.84
N TRP A 94 12.51 22.45 -14.57
CA TRP A 94 12.12 23.42 -15.59
C TRP A 94 13.29 24.29 -16.04
N LEU A 95 14.15 24.74 -15.12
CA LEU A 95 15.34 25.50 -15.46
C LEU A 95 16.28 24.68 -16.36
N ASP A 96 16.58 23.45 -15.97
CA ASP A 96 17.43 22.52 -16.72
C ASP A 96 16.84 22.27 -18.12
N TYR A 97 15.52 22.10 -18.24
CA TYR A 97 14.85 21.96 -19.54
C TYR A 97 15.07 23.16 -20.47
N TYR A 98 14.87 24.38 -19.96
CA TYR A 98 15.04 25.57 -20.77
C TYR A 98 16.50 25.84 -21.12
N GLN A 99 17.44 25.50 -20.23
CA GLN A 99 18.87 25.53 -20.51
C GLN A 99 19.24 24.58 -21.64
N LEU A 100 18.84 23.30 -21.55
CA LEU A 100 19.09 22.32 -22.61
C LEU A 100 18.47 22.74 -23.95
N LYS A 101 17.29 23.36 -23.93
CA LYS A 101 16.63 23.86 -25.14
C LYS A 101 17.36 25.06 -25.75
N PHE A 102 17.93 25.92 -24.92
CA PHE A 102 18.76 27.04 -25.35
C PHE A 102 20.11 26.56 -25.91
N GLU A 103 20.76 25.58 -25.27
CA GLU A 103 22.01 24.96 -25.77
C GLU A 103 21.83 24.33 -27.16
N ARG A 104 20.68 23.70 -27.42
CA ARG A 104 20.36 23.14 -28.75
C ARG A 104 20.04 24.21 -29.80
N HIS A 105 19.47 25.34 -29.39
CA HIS A 105 19.03 26.40 -30.28
C HIS A 105 19.36 27.79 -29.69
N PRO A 106 20.62 28.23 -29.77
CA PRO A 106 21.09 29.46 -29.11
C PRO A 106 20.44 30.73 -29.67
N GLU A 107 19.91 30.67 -30.89
CA GLU A 107 19.27 31.79 -31.58
C GLU A 107 17.86 32.11 -31.04
N LYS A 108 17.21 31.17 -30.33
CA LYS A 108 15.83 31.33 -29.85
C LYS A 108 15.78 31.37 -28.32
N ARG A 109 15.94 32.58 -27.76
CA ARG A 109 15.63 32.80 -26.34
C ARG A 109 14.12 32.81 -26.11
N LEU A 110 13.65 31.86 -25.31
CA LEU A 110 12.24 31.73 -24.98
C LEU A 110 11.88 32.76 -23.91
N THR A 111 11.01 33.71 -24.27
CA THR A 111 10.45 34.69 -23.32
C THR A 111 9.13 34.19 -22.75
N ARG A 112 8.76 34.68 -21.56
CA ARG A 112 7.44 34.49 -20.96
C ARG A 112 6.95 35.81 -20.40
N ARG A 113 5.64 36.06 -20.48
CA ARG A 113 5.01 37.20 -19.80
C ARG A 113 4.71 36.88 -18.34
N THR A 114 5.01 37.82 -17.46
CA THR A 114 4.97 37.67 -15.99
C THR A 114 3.57 37.61 -15.37
N GLY A 115 2.53 38.08 -16.05
CA GLY A 115 1.17 38.23 -15.52
C GLY A 115 0.27 36.99 -15.68
N CYS A 116 -1.03 37.19 -15.47
CA CYS A 116 -2.01 36.12 -15.30
C CYS A 116 -2.03 35.17 -16.53
N LEU A 117 -1.86 33.87 -16.26
CA LEU A 117 -1.78 32.79 -17.25
C LEU A 117 -0.77 32.99 -18.42
N GLY A 118 0.15 33.95 -18.33
CA GLY A 118 1.15 34.21 -19.37
C GLY A 118 0.68 35.13 -20.52
N PHE A 119 -0.47 35.80 -20.39
CA PHE A 119 -1.01 36.68 -21.43
C PHE A 119 -0.71 38.17 -21.20
N CYS A 120 -0.55 38.59 -19.95
CA CYS A 120 -0.34 39.99 -19.57
C CYS A 120 1.01 40.19 -18.88
N GLY A 121 1.58 41.40 -18.89
CA GLY A 121 2.81 41.75 -18.18
C GLY A 121 4.09 41.78 -19.03
N ARG A 122 5.23 42.06 -18.39
CA ARG A 122 6.54 42.20 -19.04
C ARG A 122 7.06 40.85 -19.53
N GLU A 123 7.62 40.83 -20.74
CA GLU A 123 8.35 39.69 -21.28
C GLU A 123 9.71 39.58 -20.58
N VAL A 124 9.94 38.43 -19.96
CA VAL A 124 11.18 38.11 -19.26
C VAL A 124 11.75 36.81 -19.84
N ASP A 125 13.07 36.71 -19.87
CA ASP A 125 13.75 35.45 -20.22
C ASP A 125 13.34 34.37 -19.21
N GLN A 126 12.95 33.21 -19.73
CA GLN A 126 12.52 32.09 -18.89
C GLN A 126 13.64 31.58 -18.00
N ILE A 127 14.89 31.57 -18.48
CA ILE A 127 16.04 31.10 -17.68
C ILE A 127 16.26 32.01 -16.47
N ASP A 128 16.29 33.33 -16.70
CA ASP A 128 16.48 34.30 -15.62
C ASP A 128 15.29 34.33 -14.65
N TYR A 129 14.07 34.15 -15.17
CA TYR A 129 12.87 34.00 -14.34
C TYR A 129 12.96 32.81 -13.38
N TYR A 130 13.30 31.62 -13.87
CA TYR A 130 13.41 30.43 -13.02
C TYR A 130 14.59 30.55 -12.04
N ARG A 131 15.73 31.12 -12.46
CA ARG A 131 16.86 31.42 -11.56
C ARG A 131 16.44 32.35 -10.41
N ALA A 132 15.77 33.46 -10.74
CA ALA A 132 15.27 34.40 -9.73
C ALA A 132 14.23 33.75 -8.78
N ARG A 133 13.38 32.86 -9.31
CA ARG A 133 12.39 32.18 -8.49
C ARG A 133 12.99 31.10 -7.59
N ILE A 134 14.03 30.41 -8.06
CA ILE A 134 14.80 29.45 -7.27
C ILE A 134 15.54 30.17 -6.14
N SER A 135 16.21 31.29 -6.43
CA SER A 135 16.91 32.06 -5.40
C SER A 135 15.95 32.63 -4.34
N GLU A 136 14.77 33.09 -4.74
CA GLU A 136 13.71 33.49 -3.80
C GLU A 136 13.23 32.31 -2.92
N LEU A 137 13.09 31.12 -3.51
CA LEU A 137 12.73 29.92 -2.77
C LEU A 137 13.83 29.46 -1.82
N GLU A 138 15.09 29.57 -2.20
CA GLU A 138 16.23 29.26 -1.34
C GLU A 138 16.29 30.21 -0.14
N ARG A 139 16.02 31.51 -0.33
CA ARG A 139 15.86 32.46 0.78
C ARG A 139 14.70 32.08 1.71
N LYS A 140 13.56 31.66 1.15
CA LYS A 140 12.43 31.16 1.95
C LYS A 140 12.78 29.87 2.69
N MET A 141 13.50 28.95 2.05
CA MET A 141 13.95 27.71 2.67
C MET A 141 14.95 27.98 3.81
N ALA A 142 15.90 28.90 3.62
CA ALA A 142 16.85 29.28 4.65
C ALA A 142 16.16 29.90 5.87
N SER A 143 15.22 30.83 5.64
CA SER A 143 14.44 31.42 6.75
C SER A 143 13.55 30.40 7.46
N GLU A 144 12.89 29.49 6.74
CA GLU A 144 12.11 28.42 7.38
C GLU A 144 13.01 27.41 8.12
N ARG A 145 14.21 27.10 7.61
CA ARG A 145 15.18 26.26 8.31
C ARG A 145 15.60 26.89 9.64
N GLN A 146 15.92 28.19 9.63
CA GLN A 146 16.30 28.92 10.84
C GLN A 146 15.14 28.99 11.84
N LYS A 147 13.89 29.21 11.38
CA LYS A 147 12.71 29.15 12.24
C LYS A 147 12.54 27.79 12.91
N VAL A 148 12.70 26.69 12.16
CA VAL A 148 12.56 25.33 12.71
C VAL A 148 13.64 25.00 13.73
N LEU A 149 14.87 25.48 13.51
CA LEU A 149 15.98 25.27 14.46
C LEU A 149 15.83 26.12 15.73
N ASN A 150 15.29 27.33 15.60
CA ASN A 150 15.16 28.26 16.73
C ASN A 150 13.85 28.06 17.52
N ASP A 151 12.82 27.46 16.93
CA ASP A 151 11.52 27.24 17.60
C ASP A 151 11.53 25.93 18.40
N PRO A 152 11.51 25.97 19.74
CA PRO A 152 11.45 24.76 20.56
C PRO A 152 10.15 23.97 20.34
N LYS A 153 9.07 24.62 19.88
CA LYS A 153 7.80 23.94 19.57
C LYS A 153 7.88 23.09 18.31
N ALA A 154 8.85 23.35 17.44
CA ALA A 154 9.08 22.56 16.23
C ALA A 154 9.79 21.22 16.55
N ILE A 155 10.39 21.08 17.73
CA ILE A 155 10.99 19.83 18.21
C ILE A 155 9.87 18.86 18.61
N MET A 156 9.82 17.73 17.93
CA MET A 156 8.86 16.68 18.22
C MET A 156 9.34 15.85 19.43
N PRO A 157 8.43 15.25 20.22
CA PRO A 157 8.79 14.32 21.30
C PRO A 157 9.20 12.94 20.73
N VAL A 158 10.06 12.96 19.71
CA VAL A 158 10.61 11.80 19.01
C VAL A 158 12.09 12.04 18.74
N SER A 159 12.94 11.06 19.04
CA SER A 159 14.38 11.12 18.78
C SER A 159 14.87 9.78 18.27
N PHE A 160 15.88 9.79 17.40
CA PHE A 160 16.62 8.59 17.01
C PHE A 160 17.85 8.49 17.91
N VAL A 161 17.97 7.39 18.64
CA VAL A 161 19.09 7.13 19.56
C VAL A 161 19.99 6.07 18.95
N THR A 162 21.28 6.36 18.91
CA THR A 162 22.30 5.48 18.32
C THR A 162 23.18 4.88 19.39
N PHE A 163 23.49 3.60 19.25
CA PHE A 163 24.35 2.83 20.14
C PHE A 163 25.62 2.38 19.43
N ASP A 164 26.69 2.16 20.20
CA ASP A 164 27.98 1.63 19.72
C ASP A 164 27.88 0.19 19.20
N SER A 165 26.95 -0.57 19.76
CA SER A 165 26.81 -2.01 19.60
C SER A 165 25.38 -2.38 19.22
N ARG A 166 25.27 -3.41 18.37
CA ARG A 166 23.97 -4.01 17.98
C ARG A 166 23.23 -4.57 19.20
N TRP A 167 24.00 -5.08 20.17
CA TRP A 167 23.45 -5.62 21.41
C TRP A 167 22.83 -4.53 22.27
N GLY A 168 23.51 -3.39 22.47
CA GLY A 168 22.96 -2.25 23.20
C GLY A 168 21.66 -1.73 22.58
N ALA A 169 21.62 -1.58 21.26
CA ALA A 169 20.41 -1.22 20.54
C ALA A 169 19.28 -2.26 20.71
N ALA A 170 19.60 -3.56 20.65
CA ALA A 170 18.63 -4.63 20.84
C ALA A 170 18.01 -4.65 22.24
N VAL A 171 18.84 -4.47 23.27
CA VAL A 171 18.39 -4.38 24.66
C VAL A 171 17.48 -3.18 24.84
N CYS A 172 17.89 -2.00 24.33
CA CYS A 172 17.06 -0.80 24.41
C CYS A 172 15.72 -0.96 23.68
N ALA A 173 15.70 -1.54 22.48
CA ALA A 173 14.47 -1.67 21.69
C ALA A 173 13.46 -2.68 22.29
N GLN A 174 13.92 -3.65 23.07
CA GLN A 174 13.07 -4.72 23.62
C GLN A 174 12.66 -4.50 25.08
N THR A 175 13.31 -3.58 25.80
CA THR A 175 13.07 -3.34 27.22
C THR A 175 12.17 -2.14 27.45
N GLN A 176 11.29 -2.24 28.45
CA GLN A 176 10.47 -1.12 28.91
C GLN A 176 11.34 -0.13 29.68
N GLN A 177 11.48 1.10 29.16
CA GLN A 177 12.41 2.09 29.70
C GLN A 177 11.92 2.82 30.95
N SER A 178 10.59 2.95 31.13
CA SER A 178 10.03 3.74 32.23
C SER A 178 8.84 3.05 32.90
N LYS A 179 8.54 3.44 34.16
CA LYS A 179 7.40 2.93 34.93
C LYS A 179 6.06 3.14 34.20
N ASN A 180 5.94 4.21 33.43
CA ASN A 180 4.75 4.48 32.64
C ASN A 180 4.90 3.83 31.25
N PRO A 181 4.06 2.85 30.89
CA PRO A 181 4.16 2.15 29.60
C PRO A 181 3.88 3.05 28.39
N THR A 182 3.36 4.26 28.59
CA THR A 182 3.07 5.20 27.50
C THR A 182 4.24 6.14 27.19
N GLN A 183 5.23 6.26 28.07
CA GLN A 183 6.37 7.18 27.91
C GLN A 183 7.64 6.42 27.54
N TRP A 184 8.56 7.08 26.84
CA TRP A 184 9.83 6.50 26.40
C TRP A 184 9.64 5.21 25.59
N LEU A 185 8.72 5.27 24.62
CA LEU A 185 8.41 4.14 23.75
C LEU A 185 9.56 3.91 22.77
N THR A 186 10.26 2.80 22.95
CA THR A 186 11.39 2.38 22.12
C THR A 186 10.95 1.35 21.09
N ASP A 187 11.25 1.59 19.83
CA ASP A 187 11.11 0.61 18.75
C ASP A 187 12.37 0.60 17.89
N TRP A 188 12.58 -0.48 17.15
CA TRP A 188 13.63 -0.52 16.12
C TRP A 188 13.44 0.62 15.11
N ALA A 189 14.49 1.41 14.88
CA ALA A 189 14.43 2.43 13.84
C ALA A 189 14.46 1.74 12.47
N PRO A 190 13.51 2.05 11.56
CA PRO A 190 13.58 1.56 10.20
C PRO A 190 14.77 2.21 9.47
N GLU A 191 15.19 1.58 8.37
CA GLU A 191 16.23 2.17 7.50
C GLU A 191 15.84 3.60 7.10
N PRO A 192 16.77 4.57 7.00
CA PRO A 192 16.45 5.97 6.68
C PRO A 192 15.59 6.17 5.42
N ARG A 193 15.67 5.24 4.46
CA ARG A 193 14.86 5.23 3.23
C ARG A 193 13.42 4.73 3.46
N ASP A 194 13.22 3.87 4.45
CA ASP A 194 11.94 3.28 4.84
C ASP A 194 11.18 4.16 5.86
N VAL A 195 11.83 5.17 6.45
CA VAL A 195 11.19 6.14 7.36
C VAL A 195 10.18 7.01 6.61
N TYR A 196 8.92 6.98 7.06
CA TYR A 196 7.87 7.89 6.60
C TYR A 196 7.79 9.14 7.48
N TRP A 197 8.62 10.13 7.15
CA TRP A 197 8.83 11.36 7.94
C TRP A 197 7.56 12.14 8.29
N GLN A 198 6.54 12.15 7.44
CA GLN A 198 5.32 12.94 7.67
C GLN A 198 4.52 12.47 8.89
N ASN A 199 4.60 11.18 9.24
CA ASN A 199 3.83 10.61 10.35
C ASN A 199 4.55 10.71 11.71
N LEU A 200 5.85 11.02 11.72
CA LEU A 200 6.61 11.23 12.96
C LEU A 200 6.11 12.44 13.75
N ALA A 201 5.45 13.39 13.08
CA ALA A 201 4.93 14.60 13.69
C ALA A 201 3.57 14.42 14.41
N ILE A 202 3.04 13.20 14.50
CA ILE A 202 1.70 12.97 15.05
C ILE A 202 1.81 12.65 16.56
N PRO A 203 1.08 13.37 17.43
CA PRO A 203 1.11 13.09 18.87
C PRO A 203 0.44 11.75 19.21
N PHE A 204 0.93 11.08 20.25
CA PHE A 204 0.52 9.73 20.63
C PHE A 204 -1.00 9.57 20.81
N PHE A 205 -1.65 10.47 21.55
CA PHE A 205 -3.09 10.40 21.78
C PHE A 205 -3.92 10.54 20.49
N SER A 206 -3.44 11.36 19.54
CA SER A 206 -4.07 11.48 18.23
C SER A 206 -3.96 10.20 17.40
N LEU A 207 -2.88 9.41 17.58
CA LEU A 207 -2.74 8.11 16.90
C LEU A 207 -3.85 7.14 17.30
N SER A 208 -4.20 7.05 18.59
CA SER A 208 -5.28 6.18 19.06
C SER A 208 -6.62 6.55 18.44
N ILE A 209 -6.97 7.85 18.45
CA ILE A 209 -8.22 8.35 17.84
C ILE A 209 -8.23 8.10 16.33
N ARG A 210 -7.14 8.41 15.63
CA ARG A 210 -7.03 8.19 14.17
C ARG A 210 -7.20 6.72 13.81
N ARG A 211 -6.57 5.80 14.55
CA ARG A 211 -6.70 4.36 14.33
C ARG A 211 -8.15 3.89 14.53
N PHE A 212 -8.82 4.38 15.56
CA PHE A 212 -10.24 4.08 15.79
C PHE A 212 -11.12 4.60 14.64
N LEU A 213 -10.95 5.86 14.24
CA LEU A 213 -11.71 6.47 13.14
C LEU A 213 -11.47 5.75 11.81
N ILE A 214 -10.23 5.39 11.48
CA ILE A 214 -9.92 4.66 10.26
C ILE A 214 -10.46 3.23 10.32
N SER A 215 -10.40 2.55 11.47
CA SER A 215 -11.04 1.24 11.64
C SER A 215 -12.53 1.29 11.38
N ALA A 216 -13.23 2.30 11.92
CA ALA A 216 -14.65 2.53 11.67
C ALA A 216 -14.93 2.86 10.18
N ALA A 217 -14.06 3.68 9.56
CA ALA A 217 -14.17 4.01 8.14
C ALA A 217 -13.95 2.79 7.23
N VAL A 218 -13.00 1.90 7.55
CA VAL A 218 -12.77 0.64 6.84
C VAL A 218 -13.96 -0.30 7.01
N PHE A 219 -14.54 -0.37 8.21
CA PHE A 219 -15.76 -1.15 8.45
C PHE A 219 -16.94 -0.64 7.60
N ALA A 220 -17.16 0.68 7.58
CA ALA A 220 -18.16 1.30 6.73
C ALA A 220 -17.89 1.04 5.24
N LEU A 221 -16.62 1.17 4.81
CA LEU A 221 -16.20 0.87 3.45
C LEU A 221 -16.56 -0.57 3.07
N VAL A 222 -16.28 -1.55 3.95
CA VAL A 222 -16.65 -2.96 3.72
C VAL A 222 -18.15 -3.10 3.52
N PHE A 223 -18.97 -2.49 4.37
CA PHE A 223 -20.44 -2.57 4.28
C PHE A 223 -20.99 -1.95 2.99
N PHE A 224 -20.58 -0.72 2.66
CA PHE A 224 -21.04 -0.05 1.43
C PHE A 224 -20.56 -0.76 0.15
N TYR A 225 -19.42 -1.44 0.21
CA TYR A 225 -18.92 -2.19 -0.93
C TYR A 225 -19.68 -3.48 -1.23
N MET A 226 -20.57 -3.94 -0.34
CA MET A 226 -21.47 -5.06 -0.64
C MET A 226 -22.41 -4.74 -1.80
N ILE A 227 -22.73 -3.45 -2.05
CA ILE A 227 -23.62 -3.04 -3.13
C ILE A 227 -23.01 -3.35 -4.52
N PRO A 228 -21.78 -2.89 -4.86
CA PRO A 228 -21.09 -3.32 -6.08
C PRO A 228 -20.96 -4.84 -6.21
N ILE A 229 -20.67 -5.55 -5.10
CA ILE A 229 -20.55 -7.02 -5.13
C ILE A 229 -21.89 -7.67 -5.47
N ALA A 230 -22.98 -7.24 -4.86
CA ALA A 230 -24.31 -7.74 -5.17
C ALA A 230 -24.67 -7.49 -6.65
N PHE A 231 -24.29 -6.33 -7.21
CA PHE A 231 -24.44 -6.04 -8.63
C PHE A 231 -23.61 -6.98 -9.53
N VAL A 232 -22.36 -7.27 -9.18
CA VAL A 232 -21.55 -8.25 -9.91
C VAL A 232 -22.17 -9.66 -9.83
N GLN A 233 -22.68 -10.04 -8.66
CA GLN A 233 -23.31 -11.34 -8.46
C GLN A 233 -24.63 -11.49 -9.22
N SER A 234 -25.40 -10.41 -9.39
CA SER A 234 -26.60 -10.46 -10.22
C SER A 234 -26.27 -10.64 -11.71
N LEU A 235 -25.18 -10.03 -12.20
CA LEU A 235 -24.67 -10.25 -13.56
C LEU A 235 -24.18 -11.70 -13.77
N ALA A 236 -23.60 -12.31 -12.74
CA ALA A 236 -23.12 -13.69 -12.81
C ALA A 236 -24.26 -14.73 -12.86
N ASN A 237 -25.48 -14.38 -12.46
CA ASN A 237 -26.63 -15.28 -12.43
C ASN A 237 -27.82 -14.73 -13.21
N LEU A 238 -27.67 -14.66 -14.53
CA LEU A 238 -28.69 -14.21 -15.46
C LEU A 238 -29.95 -15.11 -15.44
N GLU A 239 -29.78 -16.42 -15.21
CA GLU A 239 -30.91 -17.38 -15.18
C GLU A 239 -31.82 -17.19 -13.97
N GLY A 240 -31.25 -16.82 -12.81
CA GLY A 240 -32.03 -16.43 -11.63
C GLY A 240 -32.74 -15.09 -11.83
N LEU A 241 -32.08 -14.14 -12.50
CA LEU A 241 -32.63 -12.81 -12.78
C LEU A 241 -33.74 -12.86 -13.84
N GLU A 242 -33.63 -13.72 -14.85
CA GLU A 242 -34.62 -13.91 -15.91
C GLU A 242 -35.99 -14.36 -15.38
N LYS A 243 -35.99 -15.16 -14.30
CA LYS A 243 -37.21 -15.62 -13.63
C LYS A 243 -37.98 -14.49 -12.93
N VAL A 244 -37.30 -13.41 -12.56
CA VAL A 244 -37.85 -12.30 -11.77
C VAL A 244 -38.05 -11.04 -12.62
N ALA A 245 -37.23 -10.85 -13.66
CA ALA A 245 -37.20 -9.68 -14.53
C ALA A 245 -37.28 -10.09 -16.01
N PRO A 246 -38.49 -10.39 -16.54
CA PRO A 246 -38.68 -10.95 -17.88
C PRO A 246 -38.30 -10.02 -19.04
N PHE A 247 -38.04 -8.73 -18.78
CA PHE A 247 -37.64 -7.75 -19.81
C PHE A 247 -36.20 -7.94 -20.32
N LEU A 248 -35.36 -8.75 -19.64
CA LEU A 248 -33.98 -9.03 -20.09
C LEU A 248 -33.87 -10.18 -21.11
N ARG A 249 -34.95 -10.93 -21.36
CA ARG A 249 -34.97 -12.09 -22.28
C ARG A 249 -34.37 -11.84 -23.68
N PRO A 250 -34.71 -10.75 -24.40
CA PRO A 250 -34.25 -10.58 -25.78
C PRO A 250 -32.73 -10.35 -25.92
N VAL A 251 -32.04 -9.92 -24.87
CA VAL A 251 -30.57 -9.74 -24.87
C VAL A 251 -29.84 -11.04 -24.46
N ILE A 252 -30.51 -11.90 -23.70
CA ILE A 252 -29.94 -13.14 -23.11
C ILE A 252 -30.11 -14.35 -24.04
N GLU A 253 -31.08 -14.36 -24.96
CA GLU A 253 -31.31 -15.48 -25.90
C GLU A 253 -30.16 -15.70 -26.91
N VAL A 254 -29.28 -14.72 -27.09
CA VAL A 254 -28.08 -14.90 -27.93
C VAL A 254 -27.03 -15.71 -27.16
N ASN A 255 -26.91 -17.01 -27.46
CA ASN A 255 -26.03 -17.98 -26.77
C ASN A 255 -24.57 -17.50 -26.54
N VAL A 256 -24.00 -16.77 -27.52
CA VAL A 256 -22.64 -16.19 -27.41
C VAL A 256 -22.58 -15.08 -26.37
N VAL A 257 -23.59 -14.19 -26.38
CA VAL A 257 -23.70 -13.06 -25.45
C VAL A 257 -23.98 -13.57 -24.04
N LYS A 258 -24.85 -14.57 -23.87
CA LYS A 258 -25.12 -15.21 -22.57
C LYS A 258 -23.83 -15.77 -21.94
N SER A 259 -23.06 -16.53 -22.71
CA SER A 259 -21.82 -17.15 -22.23
C SER A 259 -20.76 -16.11 -21.84
N PHE A 260 -20.64 -15.03 -22.62
CA PHE A 260 -19.71 -13.93 -22.32
C PHE A 260 -20.13 -13.11 -21.08
N LEU A 261 -21.42 -12.75 -21.00
CA LEU A 261 -21.98 -11.97 -19.89
C LEU A 261 -21.96 -12.75 -18.57
N GLN A 262 -22.17 -14.06 -18.60
CA GLN A 262 -22.22 -14.89 -17.40
C GLN A 262 -20.82 -15.32 -16.93
N GLY A 263 -19.91 -15.60 -17.87
CA GLY A 263 -18.58 -16.14 -17.55
C GLY A 263 -17.50 -15.08 -17.32
N PHE A 264 -17.38 -14.10 -18.22
CA PHE A 264 -16.23 -13.19 -18.25
C PHE A 264 -16.51 -11.83 -17.61
N LEU A 265 -17.68 -11.24 -17.91
CA LEU A 265 -18.03 -9.90 -17.46
C LEU A 265 -18.02 -9.72 -15.92
N PRO A 266 -18.51 -10.66 -15.10
CA PRO A 266 -18.54 -10.47 -13.65
C PRO A 266 -17.14 -10.41 -13.05
N GLY A 267 -16.22 -11.26 -13.54
CA GLY A 267 -14.82 -11.25 -13.13
C GLY A 267 -14.11 -9.95 -13.52
N LEU A 268 -14.36 -9.45 -14.73
CA LEU A 268 -13.81 -8.17 -15.18
C LEU A 268 -14.39 -6.98 -14.41
N ALA A 269 -15.70 -6.95 -14.19
CA ALA A 269 -16.37 -5.90 -13.42
C ALA A 269 -15.84 -5.86 -11.98
N LEU A 270 -15.69 -7.02 -11.33
CA LEU A 270 -15.11 -7.11 -10.00
C LEU A 270 -13.68 -6.56 -9.96
N LYS A 271 -12.84 -6.92 -10.94
CA LYS A 271 -11.48 -6.41 -11.05
C LYS A 271 -11.43 -4.90 -11.21
N ILE A 272 -12.32 -4.32 -12.01
CA ILE A 272 -12.43 -2.86 -12.21
C ILE A 272 -12.81 -2.17 -10.90
N PHE A 273 -13.78 -2.69 -10.15
CA PHE A 273 -14.15 -2.14 -8.86
C PHE A 273 -12.96 -2.21 -7.88
N LEU A 274 -12.28 -3.36 -7.79
CA LEU A 274 -11.14 -3.56 -6.89
C LEU A 274 -9.90 -2.74 -7.27
N TYR A 275 -9.76 -2.28 -8.52
CA TYR A 275 -8.55 -1.58 -8.99
C TYR A 275 -8.20 -0.32 -8.17
N ILE A 276 -9.20 0.47 -7.77
CA ILE A 276 -8.97 1.71 -7.02
C ILE A 276 -8.71 1.45 -5.52
N LEU A 277 -9.12 0.29 -5.02
CA LEU A 277 -9.24 0.02 -3.59
C LEU A 277 -7.89 -0.01 -2.84
N PRO A 278 -6.82 -0.65 -3.35
CA PRO A 278 -5.53 -0.63 -2.65
C PRO A 278 -4.97 0.78 -2.45
N THR A 279 -5.21 1.69 -3.42
CA THR A 279 -4.80 3.10 -3.30
C THR A 279 -5.57 3.79 -2.17
N VAL A 280 -6.87 3.55 -2.06
CA VAL A 280 -7.71 4.09 -0.97
C VAL A 280 -7.25 3.55 0.38
N LEU A 281 -7.02 2.24 0.50
CA LEU A 281 -6.56 1.60 1.74
C LEU A 281 -5.15 2.04 2.16
N MET A 282 -4.27 2.32 1.19
CA MET A 282 -2.95 2.90 1.44
C MET A 282 -3.06 4.31 2.00
N ILE A 283 -3.96 5.15 1.44
CA ILE A 283 -4.23 6.50 1.96
C ILE A 283 -4.77 6.42 3.40
N MET A 284 -5.74 5.55 3.64
CA MET A 284 -6.29 5.32 4.99
C MET A 284 -5.19 4.91 5.98
N SER A 285 -4.32 3.98 5.58
CA SER A 285 -3.21 3.53 6.43
C SER A 285 -2.15 4.63 6.65
N LYS A 286 -1.95 5.56 5.70
CA LYS A 286 -1.07 6.72 5.89
C LYS A 286 -1.60 7.64 6.98
N VAL A 287 -2.92 7.83 7.03
CA VAL A 287 -3.61 8.67 8.03
C VAL A 287 -3.53 8.06 9.45
N GLU A 288 -3.40 6.74 9.58
CA GLU A 288 -3.23 6.04 10.88
C GLU A 288 -1.91 6.37 11.60
N GLY A 289 -0.91 6.87 10.88
CA GLY A 289 0.32 7.37 11.49
C GLY A 289 1.40 6.30 11.80
N TYR A 290 1.61 5.31 10.92
CA TYR A 290 2.77 4.42 11.03
C TYR A 290 4.07 5.11 10.65
N VAL A 291 5.17 4.67 11.29
CA VAL A 291 6.51 5.26 11.16
C VAL A 291 7.25 4.79 9.91
N SER A 292 7.13 3.51 9.53
CA SER A 292 7.79 2.95 8.35
C SER A 292 6.85 2.70 7.18
N LEU A 293 7.39 2.83 5.96
CA LEU A 293 6.72 2.43 4.72
C LEU A 293 6.45 0.92 4.73
N SER A 294 7.40 0.10 5.20
CA SER A 294 7.23 -1.34 5.34
C SER A 294 6.07 -1.73 6.27
N SER A 295 5.92 -1.04 7.41
CA SER A 295 4.76 -1.26 8.29
C SER A 295 3.45 -0.81 7.66
N LEU A 296 3.49 0.30 6.94
CA LEU A 296 2.34 0.86 6.22
C LEU A 296 1.84 -0.11 5.13
N GLU A 297 2.75 -0.67 4.34
CA GLU A 297 2.43 -1.68 3.31
C GLU A 297 1.84 -2.95 3.93
N ARG A 298 2.46 -3.48 4.99
CA ARG A 298 1.95 -4.66 5.71
C ARG A 298 0.53 -4.44 6.26
N ARG A 299 0.28 -3.26 6.86
CA ARG A 299 -1.04 -2.92 7.40
C ARG A 299 -2.07 -2.69 6.31
N THR A 300 -1.67 -2.13 5.17
CA THR A 300 -2.53 -1.97 4.00
C THR A 300 -2.90 -3.36 3.44
N ALA A 301 -1.92 -4.25 3.29
CA ALA A 301 -2.13 -5.63 2.85
C ALA A 301 -3.10 -6.37 3.78
N SER A 302 -2.91 -6.27 5.11
CA SER A 302 -3.83 -6.91 6.07
C SER A 302 -5.27 -6.40 5.93
N LYS A 303 -5.47 -5.07 5.82
CA LYS A 303 -6.81 -4.51 5.60
C LYS A 303 -7.42 -4.99 4.29
N TYR A 304 -6.62 -5.01 3.23
CA TYR A 304 -7.07 -5.46 1.92
C TYR A 304 -7.43 -6.94 1.93
N TYR A 305 -6.67 -7.79 2.63
CA TYR A 305 -7.01 -9.20 2.82
C TYR A 305 -8.35 -9.39 3.55
N TYR A 306 -8.58 -8.68 4.67
CA TYR A 306 -9.87 -8.74 5.37
C TYR A 306 -11.02 -8.25 4.48
N PHE A 307 -10.79 -7.21 3.69
CA PHE A 307 -11.76 -6.74 2.72
C PHE A 307 -12.07 -7.83 1.67
N MET A 308 -11.05 -8.45 1.07
CA MET A 308 -11.22 -9.52 0.08
C MET A 308 -11.96 -10.73 0.68
N LEU A 309 -11.63 -11.10 1.93
CA LEU A 309 -12.31 -12.16 2.65
C LEU A 309 -13.81 -11.86 2.84
N VAL A 310 -14.15 -10.65 3.33
CA VAL A 310 -15.55 -10.32 3.65
C VAL A 310 -16.36 -10.01 2.40
N ASN A 311 -15.84 -9.24 1.46
CA ASN A 311 -16.60 -8.80 0.29
C ASN A 311 -16.49 -9.77 -0.88
N VAL A 312 -15.27 -10.12 -1.29
CA VAL A 312 -15.07 -10.97 -2.48
C VAL A 312 -15.41 -12.42 -2.20
N PHE A 313 -15.05 -12.96 -1.05
CA PHE A 313 -15.38 -14.35 -0.70
C PHE A 313 -16.77 -14.46 -0.05
N LEU A 314 -16.94 -13.96 1.19
CA LEU A 314 -18.21 -14.11 1.91
C LEU A 314 -19.37 -13.36 1.24
N GLY A 315 -19.15 -12.11 0.81
CA GLY A 315 -20.15 -11.27 0.18
C GLY A 315 -20.65 -11.85 -1.13
N SER A 316 -19.75 -12.38 -1.96
CA SER A 316 -20.12 -13.07 -3.20
C SER A 316 -20.94 -14.33 -2.94
N ILE A 317 -20.59 -15.11 -1.92
CA ILE A 317 -21.38 -16.29 -1.52
C ILE A 317 -22.75 -15.84 -1.03
N ILE A 318 -22.84 -14.94 -0.05
CA ILE A 318 -24.11 -14.50 0.55
C ILE A 318 -25.01 -13.84 -0.51
N ALA A 319 -24.53 -12.82 -1.21
CA ALA A 319 -25.32 -12.12 -2.23
C ALA A 319 -25.68 -13.08 -3.39
N GLY A 320 -24.73 -13.90 -3.81
CA GLY A 320 -24.96 -14.86 -4.87
C GLY A 320 -25.99 -15.93 -4.50
N THR A 321 -25.97 -16.45 -3.26
CA THR A 321 -26.97 -17.39 -2.75
C THR A 321 -28.34 -16.73 -2.64
N ALA A 322 -28.39 -15.48 -2.17
CA ALA A 322 -29.62 -14.70 -2.07
C ALA A 322 -30.29 -14.52 -3.44
N PHE A 323 -29.53 -14.25 -4.51
CA PHE A 323 -30.08 -14.13 -5.87
C PHE A 323 -30.43 -15.48 -6.51
N GLU A 324 -29.60 -16.51 -6.36
CA GLU A 324 -29.87 -17.85 -6.93
C GLU A 324 -31.09 -18.53 -6.32
N GLN A 325 -31.25 -18.37 -5.01
CA GLN A 325 -32.31 -19.01 -4.24
C GLN A 325 -33.39 -18.01 -3.82
N LEU A 326 -33.46 -16.83 -4.46
CA LEU A 326 -34.41 -15.77 -4.13
C LEU A 326 -35.86 -16.28 -4.16
N TYR A 327 -36.19 -17.06 -5.19
CA TYR A 327 -37.50 -17.68 -5.32
C TYR A 327 -37.81 -18.65 -4.17
N ALA A 328 -36.85 -19.49 -3.80
CA ALA A 328 -36.98 -20.42 -2.67
C ALA A 328 -37.09 -19.67 -1.33
N PHE A 329 -36.32 -18.61 -1.10
CA PHE A 329 -36.42 -17.80 0.11
C PHE A 329 -37.74 -17.04 0.25
N LEU A 330 -38.36 -16.66 -0.87
CA LEU A 330 -39.67 -16.00 -0.88
C LEU A 330 -40.83 -16.97 -0.61
N HIS A 331 -40.69 -18.26 -0.94
CA HIS A 331 -41.80 -19.22 -0.95
C HIS A 331 -41.65 -20.38 0.04
N GLN A 332 -40.46 -20.59 0.63
CA GLN A 332 -40.19 -21.69 1.58
C GLN A 332 -40.07 -21.20 3.03
N PRO A 333 -40.39 -22.07 4.01
CA PRO A 333 -40.27 -21.72 5.42
C PRO A 333 -38.81 -21.52 5.84
N PRO A 334 -38.53 -20.66 6.85
CA PRO A 334 -37.17 -20.32 7.30
C PRO A 334 -36.32 -21.51 7.77
N THR A 335 -36.95 -22.65 8.10
CA THR A 335 -36.27 -23.87 8.54
C THR A 335 -35.38 -24.50 7.46
N GLN A 336 -35.64 -24.20 6.18
CA GLN A 336 -34.86 -24.74 5.06
C GLN A 336 -33.63 -23.88 4.70
N ILE A 337 -33.51 -22.67 5.25
CA ILE A 337 -32.43 -21.71 4.92
C ILE A 337 -31.03 -22.32 5.06
N PRO A 338 -30.66 -23.02 6.15
CA PRO A 338 -29.32 -23.60 6.27
C PRO A 338 -29.01 -24.65 5.20
N ARG A 339 -30.02 -25.45 4.82
CA ARG A 339 -29.88 -26.47 3.77
C ARG A 339 -29.70 -25.82 2.40
N THR A 340 -30.46 -24.77 2.12
CA THR A 340 -30.38 -23.98 0.89
C THR A 340 -29.00 -23.33 0.72
N ILE A 341 -28.44 -22.77 1.80
CA ILE A 341 -27.07 -22.23 1.81
C ILE A 341 -26.04 -23.34 1.54
N GLY A 342 -26.20 -24.52 2.14
CA GLY A 342 -25.29 -25.65 1.97
C GLY A 342 -25.17 -26.15 0.52
N VAL A 343 -26.27 -26.08 -0.25
CA VAL A 343 -26.28 -26.46 -1.68
C VAL A 343 -25.70 -25.34 -2.56
N ALA A 344 -25.91 -24.08 -2.17
CA ALA A 344 -25.49 -22.94 -2.98
C ALA A 344 -23.97 -22.67 -2.92
N ILE A 345 -23.27 -23.00 -1.82
CA ILE A 345 -21.81 -22.81 -1.72
C ILE A 345 -21.03 -23.57 -2.82
N PRO A 346 -21.27 -24.88 -3.05
CA PRO A 346 -20.68 -25.60 -4.18
C PRO A 346 -21.05 -25.02 -5.55
N MET A 347 -22.30 -24.57 -5.75
CA MET A 347 -22.74 -23.99 -7.02
C MET A 347 -21.93 -22.75 -7.40
N LYS A 348 -21.51 -21.95 -6.41
CA LYS A 348 -20.64 -20.77 -6.61
C LYS A 348 -19.20 -21.08 -7.00
N ALA A 349 -18.76 -22.35 -6.98
CA ALA A 349 -17.42 -22.71 -7.42
C ALA A 349 -17.16 -22.31 -8.88
N THR A 350 -18.20 -22.35 -9.74
CA THR A 350 -18.09 -21.96 -11.16
C THR A 350 -17.72 -20.48 -11.33
N PHE A 351 -18.34 -19.60 -10.53
CA PHE A 351 -17.99 -18.18 -10.48
C PHE A 351 -16.54 -17.97 -10.04
N PHE A 352 -16.07 -18.70 -9.03
CA PHE A 352 -14.68 -18.57 -8.58
C PHE A 352 -13.67 -19.14 -9.59
N MET A 353 -14.04 -20.18 -10.36
CA MET A 353 -13.20 -20.67 -11.47
C MET A 353 -13.03 -19.60 -12.55
N THR A 354 -14.12 -18.96 -13.00
CA THR A 354 -14.03 -17.90 -14.01
C THR A 354 -13.31 -16.67 -13.46
N TYR A 355 -13.52 -16.33 -12.18
CA TYR A 355 -12.76 -15.28 -11.50
C TYR A 355 -11.24 -15.57 -11.49
N ILE A 356 -10.80 -16.80 -11.20
CA ILE A 356 -9.38 -17.18 -11.24
C ILE A 356 -8.81 -17.07 -12.66
N MET A 357 -9.58 -17.44 -13.69
CA MET A 357 -9.14 -17.31 -15.08
C MET A 357 -8.97 -15.83 -15.49
N VAL A 358 -9.92 -14.97 -15.16
CA VAL A 358 -9.92 -13.55 -15.55
C VAL A 358 -8.98 -12.73 -14.69
N ASP A 359 -9.08 -12.84 -13.37
CA ASP A 359 -8.27 -12.03 -12.47
C ASP A 359 -6.88 -12.63 -12.29
N GLY A 360 -6.79 -13.94 -12.11
CA GLY A 360 -5.53 -14.64 -11.85
C GLY A 360 -4.67 -14.79 -13.09
N TRP A 361 -5.10 -15.62 -14.06
CA TRP A 361 -4.28 -15.92 -15.23
C TRP A 361 -4.05 -14.69 -16.11
N ALA A 362 -5.11 -13.99 -16.50
CA ALA A 362 -4.96 -12.78 -17.30
C ALA A 362 -4.34 -11.62 -16.50
N GLY A 363 -4.49 -11.59 -15.17
CA GLY A 363 -3.79 -10.62 -14.31
C GLY A 363 -2.28 -10.80 -14.31
N ILE A 364 -1.79 -12.03 -14.14
CA ILE A 364 -0.34 -12.32 -14.21
C ILE A 364 0.20 -12.06 -15.62
N ALA A 365 -0.56 -12.41 -16.66
CA ALA A 365 -0.19 -12.09 -18.04
C ALA A 365 -0.11 -10.57 -18.29
N ASN A 366 -0.96 -9.77 -17.63
CA ASN A 366 -0.87 -8.32 -17.67
C ASN A 366 0.32 -7.78 -16.84
N GLU A 367 0.68 -8.47 -15.76
CA GLU A 367 1.78 -8.11 -14.87
C GLU A 367 3.14 -8.30 -15.54
N ILE A 368 3.34 -9.35 -16.36
CA ILE A 368 4.58 -9.52 -17.15
C ILE A 368 4.75 -8.41 -18.19
N LEU A 369 3.66 -7.95 -18.81
CA LEU A 369 3.68 -6.81 -19.74
C LEU A 369 3.89 -5.46 -19.02
N ARG A 370 3.75 -5.43 -17.69
CA ARG A 370 3.86 -4.22 -16.86
C ARG A 370 3.07 -3.04 -17.41
N VAL A 371 1.82 -3.28 -17.78
CA VAL A 371 0.97 -2.28 -18.45
C VAL A 371 0.80 -1.01 -17.59
N LYS A 372 0.61 -1.16 -16.27
CA LYS A 372 0.47 -0.01 -15.34
C LYS A 372 1.73 0.89 -15.34
N PRO A 373 2.95 0.39 -15.07
CA PRO A 373 4.18 1.18 -15.22
C PRO A 373 4.38 1.76 -16.62
N LEU A 374 4.11 0.97 -17.68
CA LEU A 374 4.33 1.40 -19.07
C LEU A 374 3.45 2.60 -19.45
N VAL A 375 2.16 2.54 -19.11
CA VAL A 375 1.20 3.63 -19.35
C VAL A 375 1.58 4.87 -18.54
N ILE A 376 1.95 4.69 -17.26
CA ILE A 376 2.40 5.79 -16.40
C ILE A 376 3.69 6.42 -16.96
N TYR A 377 4.62 5.63 -17.47
CA TYR A 377 5.85 6.12 -18.10
C TYR A 377 5.54 6.98 -19.33
N HIS A 378 4.66 6.52 -20.24
CA HIS A 378 4.31 7.29 -21.44
C HIS A 378 3.56 8.59 -21.08
N LEU A 379 2.65 8.54 -20.10
CA LEU A 379 1.96 9.74 -19.58
C LEU A 379 2.95 10.72 -18.93
N LYS A 380 3.87 10.23 -18.08
CA LYS A 380 4.92 11.06 -17.49
C LYS A 380 5.80 11.65 -18.58
N ASN A 381 6.18 10.86 -19.58
CA ASN A 381 7.05 11.31 -20.66
C ASN A 381 6.39 12.42 -21.49
N MET A 382 5.09 12.29 -21.77
CA MET A 382 4.34 13.28 -22.53
C MET A 382 4.15 14.60 -21.77
N PHE A 383 3.82 14.54 -20.48
CA PHE A 383 3.41 15.74 -19.72
C PHE A 383 4.50 16.31 -18.80
N ILE A 384 5.28 15.45 -18.15
CA ILE A 384 6.09 15.80 -16.96
C ILE A 384 7.59 15.75 -17.23
N VAL A 385 8.08 14.74 -17.97
CA VAL A 385 9.51 14.55 -18.21
C VAL A 385 10.03 15.66 -19.11
N LYS A 386 11.09 16.31 -18.67
CA LYS A 386 11.75 17.38 -19.43
C LYS A 386 13.26 17.18 -19.54
N THR A 387 13.89 16.58 -18.52
CA THR A 387 15.32 16.31 -18.45
C THR A 387 15.61 14.81 -18.48
N GLU A 388 16.86 14.42 -18.75
CA GLU A 388 17.28 13.01 -18.70
C GLU A 388 17.14 12.42 -17.29
N ARG A 389 17.44 13.21 -16.25
CA ARG A 389 17.23 12.83 -14.85
C ARG A 389 15.76 12.52 -14.53
N ASP A 390 14.83 13.27 -15.12
CA ASP A 390 13.41 12.99 -14.97
C ASP A 390 12.98 11.73 -15.73
N ARG A 391 13.68 11.40 -16.82
CA ARG A 391 13.46 10.15 -17.55
C ARG A 391 13.95 8.95 -16.74
N GLU A 392 15.11 9.04 -16.09
CA GLU A 392 15.60 8.02 -15.15
C GLU A 392 14.60 7.80 -14.00
N ARG A 393 14.12 8.89 -13.38
CA ARG A 393 13.09 8.81 -12.33
C ARG A 393 11.75 8.28 -12.82
N ALA A 394 11.42 8.48 -14.09
CA ALA A 394 10.21 7.94 -14.70
C ALA A 394 10.35 6.46 -15.04
N MET A 395 11.59 5.99 -15.27
CA MET A 395 11.93 4.60 -15.60
C MET A 395 12.00 3.70 -14.37
N ASP A 396 12.01 4.26 -13.16
CA ASP A 396 11.93 3.50 -11.91
C ASP A 396 10.63 2.67 -11.86
N PRO A 397 10.72 1.32 -11.90
CA PRO A 397 9.55 0.44 -11.91
C PRO A 397 8.84 0.39 -10.55
N GLY A 398 9.47 0.90 -9.49
CA GLY A 398 8.99 0.75 -8.11
C GLY A 398 9.16 -0.68 -7.58
N SER A 399 8.64 -0.90 -6.38
CA SER A 399 8.71 -2.20 -5.70
C SER A 399 7.68 -3.21 -6.24
N ILE A 400 7.85 -4.50 -5.90
CA ILE A 400 6.95 -5.63 -6.24
C ILE A 400 5.49 -5.40 -5.78
N GLY A 401 5.20 -4.33 -5.02
CA GLY A 401 3.82 -3.99 -4.64
C GLY A 401 3.21 -5.01 -3.69
N LEU A 402 3.96 -5.38 -2.64
CA LEU A 402 3.53 -6.34 -1.61
C LEU A 402 2.15 -6.00 -1.00
N GLY A 403 1.82 -4.70 -0.93
CA GLY A 403 0.51 -4.22 -0.47
C GLY A 403 -0.68 -4.70 -1.32
N GLU A 404 -0.49 -4.86 -2.63
CA GLU A 404 -1.53 -5.23 -3.60
C GLU A 404 -1.52 -6.74 -3.88
N ASN A 405 -0.34 -7.31 -4.10
CA ASN A 405 -0.19 -8.68 -4.59
C ASN A 405 -0.39 -9.73 -3.48
N LEU A 406 0.09 -9.47 -2.26
CA LEU A 406 0.04 -10.44 -1.17
C LEU A 406 -1.40 -10.85 -0.79
N PRO A 407 -2.36 -9.91 -0.64
CA PRO A 407 -3.75 -10.27 -0.30
C PRO A 407 -4.45 -11.10 -1.39
N SER A 408 -4.17 -10.82 -2.66
CA SER A 408 -4.71 -11.59 -3.79
C SER A 408 -4.22 -13.04 -3.76
N LEU A 409 -2.92 -13.27 -3.51
CA LEU A 409 -2.37 -14.62 -3.35
C LEU A 409 -3.01 -15.35 -2.17
N GLN A 410 -3.19 -14.66 -1.03
CA GLN A 410 -3.85 -15.24 0.15
C GLN A 410 -5.33 -15.59 -0.11
N LEU A 411 -6.03 -14.82 -0.94
CA LEU A 411 -7.40 -15.16 -1.36
C LEU A 411 -7.44 -16.45 -2.17
N TYR A 412 -6.51 -16.66 -3.12
CA TYR A 412 -6.44 -17.91 -3.87
C TYR A 412 -6.07 -19.10 -2.98
N PHE A 413 -5.19 -18.91 -1.99
CA PHE A 413 -4.94 -19.92 -0.96
C PHE A 413 -6.21 -20.27 -0.17
N LEU A 414 -6.99 -19.27 0.25
CA LEU A 414 -8.27 -19.48 0.94
C LEU A 414 -9.25 -20.27 0.06
N LEU A 415 -9.43 -19.86 -1.19
CA LEU A 415 -10.32 -20.53 -2.14
C LEU A 415 -9.90 -22.00 -2.33
N GLY A 416 -8.60 -22.26 -2.48
CA GLY A 416 -8.06 -23.60 -2.62
C GLY A 416 -8.34 -24.46 -1.39
N LEU A 417 -8.11 -23.95 -0.18
CA LEU A 417 -8.33 -24.71 1.06
C LEU A 417 -9.82 -24.99 1.32
N VAL A 418 -10.71 -24.01 1.07
CA VAL A 418 -12.15 -24.19 1.25
C VAL A 418 -12.73 -25.16 0.21
N TYR A 419 -12.42 -24.95 -1.07
CA TYR A 419 -12.98 -25.75 -2.15
C TYR A 419 -12.25 -27.08 -2.38
N ALA A 420 -11.09 -27.34 -1.77
CA ALA A 420 -10.42 -28.65 -1.86
C ALA A 420 -11.32 -29.81 -1.42
N VAL A 421 -12.13 -29.60 -0.39
CA VAL A 421 -13.04 -30.64 0.15
C VAL A 421 -14.41 -30.60 -0.54
N VAL A 422 -14.84 -29.43 -1.01
CA VAL A 422 -16.18 -29.20 -1.57
C VAL A 422 -16.24 -29.46 -3.08
N THR A 423 -15.32 -28.88 -3.84
CA THR A 423 -15.30 -28.95 -5.31
C THR A 423 -13.84 -29.03 -5.80
N PRO A 424 -13.24 -30.24 -5.83
CA PRO A 424 -11.83 -30.44 -6.18
C PRO A 424 -11.43 -29.94 -7.58
N LEU A 425 -12.41 -29.78 -8.49
CA LEU A 425 -12.21 -29.28 -9.85
C LEU A 425 -11.61 -27.87 -9.89
N LEU A 426 -11.70 -27.09 -8.80
CA LEU A 426 -11.13 -25.75 -8.70
C LEU A 426 -9.59 -25.78 -8.47
N LEU A 427 -9.04 -26.88 -7.94
CA LEU A 427 -7.62 -26.98 -7.59
C LEU A 427 -6.66 -26.89 -8.78
N PRO A 428 -6.88 -27.57 -9.93
CA PRO A 428 -6.01 -27.44 -11.10
C PRO A 428 -5.85 -25.99 -11.57
N PHE A 429 -6.93 -25.20 -11.54
CA PHE A 429 -6.90 -23.79 -11.95
C PHE A 429 -5.99 -22.95 -11.05
N ILE A 430 -6.03 -23.20 -9.75
CA ILE A 430 -5.17 -22.56 -8.75
C ILE A 430 -3.70 -22.99 -8.91
N ILE A 431 -3.44 -24.28 -9.16
CA ILE A 431 -2.08 -24.78 -9.35
C ILE A 431 -1.43 -24.14 -10.59
N ILE A 432 -2.17 -24.08 -11.69
CA ILE A 432 -1.73 -23.41 -12.92
C ILE A 432 -1.43 -21.93 -12.64
N PHE A 433 -2.33 -21.25 -11.90
CA PHE A 433 -2.12 -19.86 -11.49
C PHE A 433 -0.81 -19.69 -10.70
N PHE A 434 -0.56 -20.50 -9.66
CA PHE A 434 0.64 -20.38 -8.85
C PHE A 434 1.93 -20.73 -9.62
N ALA A 435 1.86 -21.69 -10.55
CA ALA A 435 2.99 -22.02 -11.42
C ALA A 435 3.37 -20.83 -12.32
N PHE A 436 2.39 -20.20 -12.97
CA PHE A 436 2.62 -18.98 -13.75
C PHE A 436 3.10 -17.81 -12.89
N ALA A 437 2.48 -17.60 -11.71
CA ALA A 437 2.86 -16.55 -10.78
C ALA A 437 4.32 -16.69 -10.35
N PHE A 438 4.74 -17.91 -10.00
CA PHE A 438 6.11 -18.19 -9.60
C PHE A 438 7.12 -17.84 -10.70
N LEU A 439 6.85 -18.23 -11.95
CA LEU A 439 7.74 -17.92 -13.08
C LEU A 439 7.83 -16.42 -13.33
N VAL A 440 6.70 -15.71 -13.35
CA VAL A 440 6.66 -14.27 -13.65
C VAL A 440 7.30 -13.47 -12.52
N TYR A 441 6.93 -13.69 -11.26
CA TYR A 441 7.51 -12.93 -10.15
C TYR A 441 9.01 -13.24 -9.98
N ARG A 442 9.44 -14.49 -10.18
CA ARG A 442 10.87 -14.83 -10.18
C ARG A 442 11.64 -14.09 -11.27
N HIS A 443 11.06 -13.97 -12.47
CA HIS A 443 11.66 -13.19 -13.54
C HIS A 443 11.75 -11.70 -13.16
N GLN A 444 10.67 -11.12 -12.64
CA GLN A 444 10.65 -9.70 -12.26
C GLN A 444 11.66 -9.37 -11.16
N VAL A 445 11.73 -10.18 -10.08
CA VAL A 445 12.69 -9.99 -8.99
C VAL A 445 14.15 -10.02 -9.48
N ARG A 446 14.44 -10.76 -10.56
CA ARG A 446 15.81 -10.87 -11.09
C ARG A 446 16.22 -9.70 -11.98
N TYR A 447 15.27 -9.13 -12.71
CA TYR A 447 15.54 -8.16 -13.78
C TYR A 447 15.05 -6.75 -13.48
N SER A 448 14.26 -6.55 -12.43
CA SER A 448 13.61 -5.27 -12.14
C SER A 448 13.87 -4.72 -10.75
N ASP A 449 14.27 -5.57 -9.81
CA ASP A 449 14.94 -5.19 -8.56
C ASP A 449 16.45 -5.46 -8.71
#